data_AF-A0A847U5H3-F1
#
_entry.id   AF-A0A847U5H3-F1
#
_cell.length_a   1.000
_cell.length_b   1.000
_cell.length_c   1.000
_cell.angle_alpha   90.00
_cell.angle_beta   90.00
_cell.angle_gamma   90.00
#
_symmetry.space_group_name_H-M   'P 1'
#
loop_
_entity.id
_entity.type
_entity.pdbx_description
1 polymer ?
#
loop_
_entity_poly.entity_id
_entity_poly.type
_entity_poly.pdbx_seq_one_letter_code
_entity_poly.pdbx_strand_id
1 'polypeptide(L)'
;MAGPGQIPGRYNLIIEGEYDAFDHQIPVQEFLQRLKDDDVPDKVSVVGLANAFRDDDLTTDLAREMDRRANDLEYQSPTVQFVVDGSFHRSGKTYDLRDGDELHSLQEVFGPQLERKEDGDWLVTPF
;
A
#
# COMPACT_ATOMS: atom_id res chain seq x y z
N MET A 1 3.33 17.21 12.46
CA MET A 1 2.30 16.16 12.30
C MET A 1 2.49 15.56 10.93
N ALA A 2 2.46 14.24 10.80
CA ALA A 2 2.44 13.62 9.48
C ALA A 2 1.19 14.10 8.72
N GLY A 3 1.35 14.40 7.43
CA GLY A 3 0.21 14.73 6.57
C GLY A 3 -0.65 13.48 6.30
N PRO A 4 -1.88 13.66 5.80
CA PRO A 4 -2.72 12.55 5.35
C PRO A 4 -1.95 11.64 4.39
N GLY A 5 -2.04 10.32 4.60
CA GLY A 5 -1.36 9.35 3.74
C GLY A 5 0.17 9.27 3.91
N GLN A 6 0.73 9.85 4.96
CA GLN A 6 2.20 9.94 5.16
C GLN A 6 2.62 9.56 6.58
N ILE A 7 1.97 8.55 7.20
CA ILE A 7 2.35 8.06 8.53
C ILE A 7 3.62 7.20 8.41
N PRO A 8 4.74 7.56 9.07
CA PRO A 8 5.93 6.73 9.10
C PRO A 8 5.72 5.42 9.84
N GLY A 9 6.46 4.38 9.46
CA GLY A 9 6.36 3.06 10.10
C GLY A 9 5.10 2.28 9.72
N ARG A 10 4.44 2.66 8.61
CA ARG A 10 3.18 2.06 8.13
C ARG A 10 3.10 2.08 6.61
N TYR A 11 2.31 1.16 6.07
CA TYR A 11 1.81 1.29 4.71
C TYR A 11 0.60 2.22 4.71
N ASN A 12 0.67 3.29 3.92
CA ASN A 12 -0.41 4.24 3.73
C ASN A 12 -1.03 3.99 2.36
N LEU A 13 -2.34 3.87 2.25
CA LEU A 13 -3.04 3.73 0.97
C LEU A 13 -3.87 4.99 0.74
N ILE A 14 -3.63 5.68 -0.36
CA ILE A 14 -4.33 6.92 -0.74
C ILE A 14 -4.93 6.80 -2.13
N ILE A 15 -6.03 7.49 -2.35
CA ILE A 15 -6.62 7.64 -3.68
C ILE A 15 -5.86 8.72 -4.47
N GLU A 16 -5.53 8.42 -5.72
CA GLU A 16 -4.90 9.38 -6.63
C GLU A 16 -5.78 10.64 -6.80
N GLY A 17 -5.18 11.82 -6.71
CA GLY A 17 -5.86 13.11 -6.90
C GLY A 17 -6.58 13.64 -5.65
N GLU A 18 -6.94 12.79 -4.69
CA GLU A 18 -7.49 13.21 -3.39
C GLU A 18 -6.38 13.62 -2.41
N TYR A 19 -5.19 13.01 -2.52
CA TYR A 19 -4.03 13.30 -1.68
C TYR A 19 -2.73 13.42 -2.49
N ASP A 20 -1.80 14.24 -1.98
CA ASP A 20 -0.49 14.41 -2.59
C ASP A 20 0.37 13.16 -2.43
N ALA A 21 0.84 12.65 -3.56
CA ALA A 21 1.87 11.62 -3.63
C ALA A 21 3.27 12.21 -3.41
N PHE A 22 4.22 11.39 -2.96
CA PHE A 22 5.62 11.79 -2.91
C PHE A 22 6.20 11.96 -4.33
N ASP A 23 7.21 12.83 -4.46
CA ASP A 23 7.93 13.03 -5.72
C ASP A 23 8.63 11.74 -6.21
N HIS A 24 9.08 10.90 -5.26
CA HIS A 24 9.71 9.63 -5.57
C HIS A 24 8.64 8.53 -5.72
N GLN A 25 8.19 8.33 -6.96
CA GLN A 25 7.23 7.29 -7.32
C GLN A 25 7.91 6.12 -8.01
N ILE A 26 7.56 4.90 -7.61
CA ILE A 26 8.01 3.67 -8.25
C ILE A 26 6.82 2.73 -8.51
N PRO A 27 6.85 1.92 -9.58
CA PRO A 27 5.81 0.92 -9.80
C PRO A 27 5.89 -0.20 -8.75
N VAL A 28 4.76 -0.85 -8.48
CA VAL A 28 4.67 -1.98 -7.54
C VAL A 28 5.69 -3.11 -7.81
N GLN A 29 6.02 -3.36 -9.07
CA GLN A 29 7.03 -4.34 -9.46
C GLN A 29 8.45 -3.93 -9.02
N GLU A 30 8.79 -2.65 -9.13
CA GLU A 30 10.07 -2.12 -8.65
C GLU A 30 10.10 -2.14 -7.13
N PHE A 31 8.99 -1.77 -6.46
CA PHE A 31 8.89 -1.85 -5.01
C PHE A 31 9.11 -3.28 -4.50
N LEU A 32 8.54 -4.28 -5.17
CA LEU A 32 8.79 -5.69 -4.88
C LEU A 32 10.29 -6.06 -5.01
N GLN A 33 10.99 -5.55 -6.02
CA GLN A 33 12.44 -5.78 -6.12
C GLN A 33 13.19 -5.11 -4.97
N ARG A 34 12.83 -3.87 -4.60
CA ARG A 34 13.45 -3.17 -3.45
C ARG A 34 13.23 -3.91 -2.12
N LEU A 35 12.06 -4.51 -1.92
CA LEU A 35 11.80 -5.38 -0.77
C LEU A 35 12.76 -6.58 -0.77
N LYS A 36 12.93 -7.24 -1.92
CA LYS A 36 13.86 -8.38 -2.09
C LYS A 36 15.32 -7.97 -1.84
N ASP A 37 15.71 -6.75 -2.24
CA ASP A 37 17.09 -6.26 -2.20
C ASP A 37 17.50 -5.51 -0.90
N ASP A 38 16.55 -5.22 0.01
CA ASP A 38 16.77 -4.41 1.23
C ASP A 38 17.01 -2.92 1.00
N ASP A 39 16.43 -2.39 -0.07
CA ASP A 39 16.73 -1.04 -0.52
C ASP A 39 15.44 -0.22 -0.66
N VAL A 40 14.52 -0.39 0.28
CA VAL A 40 13.29 0.41 0.35
C VAL A 40 13.64 1.83 0.80
N PRO A 41 13.31 2.87 0.01
CA PRO A 41 13.59 4.25 0.40
C PRO A 41 12.81 4.69 1.64
N ASP A 42 13.38 5.62 2.41
CA ASP A 42 12.74 6.22 3.61
C ASP A 42 11.36 6.83 3.32
N LYS A 43 11.15 7.33 2.10
CA LYS A 43 9.87 7.86 1.60
C LYS A 43 9.68 7.46 0.15
N VAL A 44 8.60 6.76 -0.13
CA VAL A 44 8.30 6.29 -1.48
C VAL A 44 6.80 6.16 -1.71
N SER A 45 6.37 6.58 -2.90
CA SER A 45 5.03 6.33 -3.40
C SER A 45 5.08 5.16 -4.39
N VAL A 46 4.21 4.17 -4.19
CA VAL A 46 4.11 2.96 -4.98
C VAL A 46 2.83 3.05 -5.81
N VAL A 47 2.96 2.97 -7.12
CA VAL A 47 1.84 3.08 -8.08
C VAL A 47 1.54 1.75 -8.75
N GLY A 48 0.31 1.62 -9.27
CA GLY A 48 -0.08 0.46 -10.08
C GLY A 48 -0.47 -0.78 -9.28
N LEU A 49 -0.94 -0.62 -8.04
CA LEU A 49 -1.37 -1.73 -7.20
C LEU A 49 -2.53 -2.53 -7.82
N ALA A 50 -3.48 -1.89 -8.51
CA ALA A 50 -4.56 -2.59 -9.21
C ALA A 50 -4.04 -3.60 -10.25
N ASN A 51 -2.96 -3.27 -10.95
CA ASN A 51 -2.32 -4.19 -11.89
C ASN A 51 -1.65 -5.36 -11.18
N ALA A 52 -1.15 -5.18 -9.95
CA ALA A 52 -0.65 -6.30 -9.16
C ALA A 52 -1.76 -7.28 -8.85
N PHE A 53 -2.95 -6.82 -8.43
CA PHE A 53 -4.09 -7.68 -8.14
C PHE A 53 -4.65 -8.45 -9.35
N ARG A 54 -4.30 -8.06 -10.58
CA ARG A 54 -4.65 -8.80 -11.80
C ARG A 54 -3.67 -9.94 -12.12
N ASP A 55 -2.52 -9.96 -11.44
CA ASP A 55 -1.47 -10.96 -11.58
C ASP A 55 -1.32 -11.67 -10.22
N ASP A 56 -1.93 -12.86 -10.12
CA ASP A 56 -1.95 -13.66 -8.88
C ASP A 56 -0.54 -13.98 -8.37
N ASP A 57 0.41 -14.22 -9.28
CA ASP A 57 1.81 -14.48 -8.93
C ASP A 57 2.44 -13.22 -8.33
N LEU A 58 2.24 -12.06 -8.95
CA LEU A 58 2.75 -10.78 -8.46
C LEU A 58 2.14 -10.39 -7.11
N THR A 59 0.83 -10.59 -6.93
CA THR A 59 0.14 -10.33 -5.66
C THR A 59 0.68 -11.22 -4.55
N THR A 60 0.84 -12.51 -4.82
CA THR A 60 1.36 -13.49 -3.86
C THR A 60 2.80 -13.16 -3.46
N ASP A 61 3.64 -12.82 -4.44
CA ASP A 61 5.03 -12.42 -4.19
C ASP A 61 5.11 -11.13 -3.36
N LEU A 62 4.28 -10.14 -3.68
CA LEU A 62 4.22 -8.87 -2.95
C LEU A 62 3.84 -9.07 -1.49
N ALA A 63 2.75 -9.80 -1.24
CA ALA A 63 2.29 -10.10 0.11
C ALA A 63 3.37 -10.85 0.92
N ARG A 64 4.03 -11.83 0.29
CA ARG A 64 5.10 -12.60 0.91
C ARG A 64 6.30 -11.74 1.28
N GLU A 65 6.78 -10.89 0.37
CA GLU A 65 7.98 -10.09 0.64
C GLU A 65 7.68 -8.94 1.62
N MET A 66 6.46 -8.38 1.61
CA MET A 66 6.04 -7.42 2.63
C MET A 66 6.03 -8.06 4.03
N ASP A 67 5.43 -9.24 4.20
CA ASP A 67 5.42 -9.98 5.47
C ASP A 67 6.84 -10.35 5.93
N ARG A 68 7.67 -10.84 4.99
CA ARG A 68 9.07 -11.18 5.27
C ARG A 68 9.88 -9.99 5.79
N ARG A 69 9.60 -8.80 5.28
CA ARG A 69 10.36 -7.57 5.57
C ARG A 69 9.72 -6.70 6.65
N ALA A 70 8.57 -7.11 7.19
CA ALA A 70 7.83 -6.36 8.20
C ALA A 70 8.73 -5.89 9.35
N ASN A 71 9.51 -6.80 9.96
CA ASN A 71 10.40 -6.45 11.08
C ASN A 71 11.49 -5.42 10.69
N ASP A 72 12.07 -5.55 9.50
CA ASP A 72 13.12 -4.63 9.03
C ASP A 72 12.53 -3.25 8.75
N LEU A 73 11.36 -3.21 8.12
CA LEU A 73 10.61 -1.99 7.86
C LEU A 73 10.13 -1.34 9.17
N GLU A 74 9.71 -2.11 10.18
CA GLU A 74 9.36 -1.57 11.49
C GLU A 74 10.57 -0.86 12.14
N TYR A 75 11.77 -1.45 12.04
CA TYR A 75 12.98 -0.84 12.56
C TYR A 75 13.41 0.41 11.78
N GLN A 76 13.41 0.33 10.45
CA GLN A 76 13.77 1.45 9.56
C GLN A 76 12.72 2.57 9.59
N SER A 77 11.46 2.23 9.88
CA SER A 77 10.30 3.11 9.91
C SER A 77 10.12 3.98 8.64
N PRO A 78 10.25 3.43 7.41
CA PRO A 78 10.02 4.21 6.20
C PRO A 78 8.55 4.66 6.13
N THR A 79 8.30 5.66 5.29
CA THR A 79 6.95 6.14 4.96
C THR A 79 6.61 5.65 3.56
N VAL A 80 5.96 4.49 3.50
CA VAL A 80 5.53 3.89 2.23
C VAL A 80 4.08 4.28 1.97
N GLN A 81 3.82 4.80 0.78
CA GLN A 81 2.50 5.20 0.33
C GLN A 81 2.13 4.42 -0.93
N PHE A 82 1.02 3.73 -0.95
CA PHE A 82 0.41 3.15 -2.14
C PHE A 82 -0.59 4.14 -2.70
N VAL A 83 -0.32 4.63 -3.90
CA VAL A 83 -1.22 5.50 -4.66
C VAL A 83 -2.05 4.60 -5.55
N VAL A 84 -3.35 4.61 -5.34
CA VAL A 84 -4.27 3.73 -6.06
C VAL A 84 -5.29 4.54 -6.83
N ASP A 85 -5.57 4.08 -8.03
CA ASP A 85 -6.69 4.56 -8.83
C ASP A 85 -8.00 3.97 -8.29
N GLY A 86 -9.06 4.77 -8.28
CA GLY A 86 -10.40 4.32 -7.95
C GLY A 86 -10.87 4.69 -6.55
N SER A 87 -11.44 3.73 -5.81
CA SER A 87 -12.04 4.01 -4.49
C SER A 87 -11.96 2.82 -3.54
N PHE A 88 -11.84 3.10 -2.24
CA PHE A 88 -11.91 2.07 -1.20
C PHE A 88 -13.35 1.73 -0.88
N HIS A 89 -13.70 0.45 -1.03
CA HIS A 89 -14.99 -0.07 -0.60
C HIS A 89 -14.85 -0.83 0.71
N ARG A 90 -15.72 -0.56 1.68
CA ARG A 90 -15.72 -1.31 2.94
C ARG A 90 -16.56 -2.56 2.80
N SER A 91 -15.93 -3.73 2.93
CA SER A 91 -16.60 -5.03 2.93
C SER A 91 -16.60 -5.61 4.34
N GLY A 92 -17.62 -5.25 5.13
CA GLY A 92 -17.71 -5.64 6.53
C GLY A 92 -16.59 -5.04 7.40
N LYS A 93 -15.62 -5.88 7.80
CA LYS A 93 -14.46 -5.47 8.62
C LYS A 93 -13.21 -5.15 7.78
N THR A 94 -13.30 -5.31 6.48
CA THR A 94 -12.15 -5.28 5.57
C THR A 94 -12.39 -4.26 4.47
N TYR A 95 -11.38 -4.04 3.64
CA TYR A 95 -11.44 -3.08 2.55
C TYR A 95 -11.05 -3.74 1.23
N ASP A 96 -11.77 -3.35 0.19
CA ASP A 96 -11.52 -3.75 -1.19
C ASP A 96 -11.16 -2.50 -1.99
N LEU A 97 -10.24 -2.65 -2.93
CA LEU A 97 -9.93 -1.66 -3.96
C LEU A 97 -10.85 -1.88 -5.14
N ARG A 98 -11.65 -0.87 -5.48
CA ARG A 98 -12.43 -0.86 -6.72
C ARG A 98 -11.61 -0.26 -7.85
N ASP A 99 -11.33 -1.06 -8.87
CA ASP A 99 -10.76 -0.63 -10.14
C ASP A 99 -11.74 -0.93 -11.28
N GLY A 100 -12.44 0.10 -11.76
CA GLY A 100 -13.55 -0.07 -12.70
C GLY A 100 -14.69 -0.93 -12.14
N ASP A 101 -14.98 -2.05 -12.82
CA ASP A 101 -15.98 -3.05 -12.41
C ASP A 101 -15.39 -4.17 -11.54
N GLU A 102 -14.07 -4.18 -11.32
CA GLU A 102 -13.35 -5.17 -10.52
C GLU A 102 -13.20 -4.73 -9.06
N LEU A 103 -13.29 -5.68 -8.14
CA LEU A 103 -13.07 -5.49 -6.71
C LEU A 103 -11.95 -6.43 -6.26
N HIS A 104 -10.87 -5.85 -5.75
CA HIS A 104 -9.70 -6.59 -5.28
C HIS A 104 -9.59 -6.47 -3.75
N SER A 105 -9.42 -7.58 -3.04
CA SER A 105 -9.36 -7.55 -1.58
C SER A 105 -7.98 -7.08 -1.12
N LEU A 106 -7.92 -5.90 -0.47
CA LEU A 106 -6.64 -5.36 0.02
C LEU A 106 -6.00 -6.27 1.08
N GLN A 107 -6.77 -7.13 1.73
CA GLN A 107 -6.23 -8.09 2.70
C GLN A 107 -5.27 -9.10 2.09
N GLU A 108 -5.33 -9.34 0.78
CA GLU A 108 -4.44 -10.30 0.12
C GLU A 108 -2.99 -9.85 0.19
N VAL A 109 -2.74 -8.53 0.25
CA VAL A 109 -1.41 -7.93 0.35
C VAL A 109 -1.13 -7.35 1.74
N PHE A 110 -2.10 -6.64 2.32
CA PHE A 110 -1.93 -5.85 3.54
C PHE A 110 -2.41 -6.55 4.81
N GLY A 111 -3.01 -7.74 4.67
CA GLY A 111 -3.63 -8.45 5.77
C GLY A 111 -4.87 -7.75 6.36
N PRO A 112 -5.38 -8.24 7.50
CA PRO A 112 -6.66 -7.80 8.05
C PRO A 112 -6.60 -6.47 8.84
N GLN A 113 -5.42 -5.88 9.03
CA GLN A 113 -5.19 -4.77 9.97
C GLN A 113 -5.33 -3.38 9.34
N LEU A 114 -6.15 -3.27 8.30
CA LEU A 114 -6.42 -2.00 7.63
C LEU A 114 -7.33 -1.11 8.51
N GLU A 115 -6.79 0.05 8.88
CA GLU A 115 -7.49 1.11 9.58
C GLU A 115 -7.81 2.25 8.62
N ARG A 116 -9.08 2.65 8.56
CA ARG A 116 -9.49 3.85 7.85
C ARG A 116 -9.19 5.08 8.71
N LYS A 117 -8.56 6.09 8.14
CA LYS A 117 -8.22 7.34 8.83
C LYS A 117 -9.04 8.51 8.27
N GLU A 118 -9.28 9.49 9.15
CA GLU A 118 -10.05 10.72 8.87
C GLU A 118 -11.46 10.45 8.30
N ASP A 119 -11.99 11.34 7.46
CA ASP A 119 -13.31 11.23 6.82
C ASP A 119 -13.42 10.06 5.82
N GLY A 120 -12.29 9.37 5.57
CA GLY A 120 -12.29 8.01 5.07
C GLY A 120 -11.62 7.79 3.73
N ASP A 121 -10.91 8.77 3.19
CA ASP A 121 -10.35 8.65 1.84
C ASP A 121 -8.95 8.02 1.83
N TRP A 122 -8.45 7.60 3.00
CA TRP A 122 -7.20 6.86 3.12
C TRP A 122 -7.24 5.75 4.16
N LEU A 123 -6.44 4.73 3.90
CA LEU A 123 -6.27 3.56 4.77
C LEU A 123 -4.82 3.49 5.24
N VAL A 124 -4.61 2.90 6.40
CA VAL A 124 -3.26 2.56 6.88
C VAL A 124 -3.25 1.18 7.47
N THR A 125 -2.11 0.51 7.36
CA THR A 125 -1.85 -0.73 8.08
C THR A 125 -0.43 -0.69 8.63
N PRO A 126 -0.16 -1.32 9.79
CA PRO A 126 1.21 -1.65 10.16
C PRO A 126 1.91 -2.48 9.07
N PHE A 127 3.24 -2.51 9.15
CA PHE A 127 4.05 -3.39 8.33
C PHE A 127 3.83 -4.87 8.65
#